data_AF-A0A7K1FYH2-F1
#
_entry.id   AF-A0A7K1FYH2-F1
#
_cell.length_a   1.000
_cell.length_b   1.000
_cell.length_c   1.000
_cell.angle_alpha   90.00
_cell.angle_beta   90.00
_cell.angle_gamma   90.00
#
_symmetry.space_group_name_H-M   'P 1'
#
loop_
_entity.id
_entity.type
_entity.pdbx_description
1 polymer ?
#
loop_
_entity_poly.entity_id
_entity_poly.type
_entity_poly.pdbx_seq_one_letter_code
_entity_poly.pdbx_strand_id
1 'polypeptide(L)'
;MRLIKILFFISLAVLFINFTSNQNNKPTVFMVGDSTVKNGKGDGAGGLWGWGDYIGQFLDTTKVNIENHALGGTSSRTFQDKGLWTVVLNKLKKGDYVLIQFGHNDDGAINDSLRARGTIKGIGNETQEIDNILTKKHEIVHSYGWYIQKIIQEAKSKGAIPIVCSPIPRNDWKNGKVPRNNTSYGLWAKQIAEKEKVTFIDLNDKMAIEMEKLGETKITGTYFYKRDHTHTSAKGAVLAASVIINELKISKNSLKKYILENHKIVFPPKKKVFLIGDSTMANNDNPDAVGWGVVFSTYCDTTRIEVINKARGGRSTRTFDYEGLWNEVKNELQPGNFILIQFGHNDAGAVDKEKLRGSLKGNGDETQQVIRPDGTKEIVHTFGWYLEKFIREAKEKGAIPIVLSQTPRNEWPNDKAERRTETYNKWSQDVANKEGAYYIDLNQIMALKYEALGKEKVKTYFPKDHTHTDFEGAKLNALTAAESIKKLKECDLKNFIEL
;
A
#
# COMPACT_ATOMS: atom_id res chain seq x y z
N MET A 1 55.12 33.95 -51.51
CA MET A 1 54.05 32.99 -51.11
C MET A 1 54.32 32.36 -49.73
N ARG A 2 54.71 33.18 -48.74
CA ARG A 2 54.89 32.82 -47.33
C ARG A 2 54.68 34.13 -46.56
N LEU A 3 53.50 34.33 -45.97
CA LEU A 3 53.23 35.23 -44.83
C LEU A 3 51.72 35.41 -44.52
N ILE A 4 50.79 34.86 -45.31
CA ILE A 4 49.33 34.97 -45.04
C ILE A 4 48.71 33.62 -44.63
N LYS A 5 49.39 32.86 -43.76
CA LYS A 5 48.83 31.61 -43.18
C LYS A 5 49.06 31.47 -41.67
N ILE A 6 49.53 32.52 -40.98
CA ILE A 6 49.82 32.48 -39.53
C ILE A 6 48.87 33.38 -38.71
N LEU A 7 47.92 34.08 -39.35
CA LEU A 7 46.93 34.91 -38.67
C LEU A 7 45.50 34.34 -38.62
N PHE A 8 45.30 33.09 -39.04
CA PHE A 8 43.99 32.42 -38.96
C PHE A 8 43.92 31.33 -37.87
N PHE A 9 45.04 31.06 -37.18
CA PHE A 9 45.10 30.06 -36.10
C PHE A 9 45.22 30.63 -34.69
N ILE A 10 45.30 31.97 -34.54
CA ILE A 10 45.33 32.62 -33.22
C ILE A 10 43.96 33.23 -32.83
N SER A 11 43.01 33.38 -33.78
CA SER A 11 41.64 33.80 -33.45
C SER A 11 40.67 32.65 -33.13
N LEU A 12 41.10 31.39 -33.25
CA LEU A 12 40.29 30.22 -32.89
C LEU A 12 40.62 29.63 -31.50
N ALA A 13 41.56 30.25 -30.77
CA ALA A 13 41.93 29.84 -29.41
C ALA A 13 41.21 30.64 -28.30
N VAL A 14 40.39 31.64 -28.66
CA VAL A 14 39.66 32.50 -27.69
C VAL A 14 38.14 32.20 -27.66
N LEU A 15 37.67 31.20 -28.40
CA LEU A 15 36.24 30.80 -28.42
C LEU A 15 35.92 29.49 -27.68
N PHE A 16 36.87 28.97 -26.89
CA PHE A 16 36.54 28.11 -25.76
C PHE A 16 36.49 28.95 -24.49
N ILE A 17 35.57 29.93 -24.47
CA ILE A 17 35.06 30.43 -23.19
C ILE A 17 34.48 29.21 -22.52
N ASN A 18 35.10 28.84 -21.40
CA ASN A 18 34.60 27.90 -20.43
C ASN A 18 33.09 28.12 -20.22
N PHE A 19 32.25 27.35 -20.92
CA PHE A 19 31.02 26.87 -20.34
C PHE A 19 31.44 25.82 -19.30
N THR A 20 32.14 26.25 -18.26
CA THR A 20 31.88 25.70 -16.94
C THR A 20 30.40 25.99 -16.76
N SER A 21 29.56 24.99 -17.02
CA SER A 21 28.23 24.99 -16.47
C SER A 21 28.44 25.37 -15.02
N ASN A 22 27.96 26.54 -14.62
CA ASN A 22 27.84 26.88 -13.22
C ASN A 22 26.84 25.83 -12.73
N GLN A 23 27.35 24.64 -12.34
CA GLN A 23 26.54 23.64 -11.70
C GLN A 23 26.08 24.37 -10.46
N ASN A 24 24.84 24.86 -10.51
CA ASN A 24 24.18 25.44 -9.36
C ASN A 24 24.38 24.42 -8.25
N ASN A 25 25.28 24.73 -7.31
CA ASN A 25 25.69 23.83 -6.24
C ASN A 25 24.53 23.84 -5.24
N LYS A 26 23.41 23.21 -5.64
CA LYS A 26 22.22 23.08 -4.84
C LYS A 26 22.60 22.36 -3.56
N PRO A 27 22.30 22.92 -2.37
CA PRO A 27 22.50 22.16 -1.15
C PRO A 27 21.64 20.92 -1.20
N THR A 28 22.16 19.84 -0.62
CA THR A 28 21.48 18.56 -0.52
C THR A 28 20.85 18.43 0.86
N VAL A 29 19.60 18.02 0.90
CA VAL A 29 18.87 17.69 2.12
C VAL A 29 18.98 16.19 2.31
N PHE A 30 19.86 15.79 3.22
CA PHE A 30 20.05 14.40 3.60
C PHE A 30 19.08 14.04 4.73
N MET A 31 18.44 12.88 4.62
CA MET A 31 17.69 12.27 5.72
C MET A 31 18.42 11.02 6.20
N VAL A 32 18.64 10.93 7.50
CA VAL A 32 19.17 9.74 8.18
C VAL A 32 18.23 9.32 9.29
N GLY A 33 18.00 8.01 9.40
CA GLY A 33 17.03 7.49 10.34
C GLY A 33 16.67 6.03 10.12
N ASP A 34 15.53 5.64 10.68
CA ASP A 34 15.02 4.28 10.68
C ASP A 34 13.85 4.06 9.69
N SER A 35 13.04 3.01 9.93
CA SER A 35 11.89 2.65 9.07
C SER A 35 10.81 3.73 8.97
N THR A 36 10.71 4.62 9.96
CA THR A 36 9.75 5.73 9.95
C THR A 36 10.24 6.94 9.15
N VAL A 37 11.53 6.97 8.77
CA VAL A 37 12.11 7.94 7.83
C VAL A 37 12.23 7.36 6.42
N LYS A 38 12.61 6.08 6.31
CA LYS A 38 12.56 5.28 5.07
C LYS A 38 12.27 3.83 5.39
N ASN A 39 11.17 3.31 4.85
CA ASN A 39 10.85 1.90 5.02
C ASN A 39 11.46 1.04 3.88
N GLY A 40 12.09 -0.08 4.25
CA GLY A 40 12.62 -1.06 3.29
C GLY A 40 13.56 -0.43 2.24
N LYS A 41 13.26 -0.65 0.95
CA LYS A 41 14.01 -0.07 -0.17
C LYS A 41 13.53 1.34 -0.56
N GLY A 42 12.51 1.89 0.09
CA GLY A 42 11.83 3.13 -0.31
C GLY A 42 10.78 2.93 -1.40
N ASP A 43 10.38 1.69 -1.65
CA ASP A 43 9.33 1.30 -2.61
C ASP A 43 7.94 1.19 -1.95
N GLY A 44 7.85 1.47 -0.66
CA GLY A 44 6.62 1.29 0.10
C GLY A 44 6.18 -0.16 0.21
N ALA A 45 7.10 -1.14 0.13
CA ALA A 45 6.76 -2.55 0.27
C ALA A 45 5.92 -2.78 1.54
N GLY A 46 4.80 -3.49 1.38
CA GLY A 46 3.82 -3.70 2.46
C GLY A 46 2.97 -2.47 2.80
N GLY A 47 3.09 -1.37 2.06
CA GLY A 47 2.40 -0.10 2.30
C GLY A 47 3.03 0.80 3.35
N LEU A 48 4.12 0.35 3.95
CA LEU A 48 4.80 1.11 5.00
C LEU A 48 5.66 2.18 4.34
N TRP A 49 5.52 3.43 4.77
CA TRP A 49 6.26 4.57 4.22
C TRP A 49 6.95 5.36 5.31
N GLY A 50 8.14 5.88 5.03
CA GLY A 50 8.79 6.83 5.90
C GLY A 50 8.54 8.27 5.43
N TRP A 51 8.53 9.24 6.35
CA TRP A 51 8.28 10.64 5.99
C TRP A 51 9.35 11.21 5.06
N GLY A 52 10.56 10.65 5.08
CA GLY A 52 11.66 11.05 4.20
C GLY A 52 11.37 10.80 2.73
N ASP A 53 10.45 9.87 2.40
CA ASP A 53 10.03 9.63 1.01
C ASP A 53 9.11 10.75 0.47
N TYR A 54 8.50 11.55 1.35
CA TYR A 54 7.56 12.61 0.97
C TYR A 54 8.07 14.03 1.20
N ILE A 55 9.03 14.23 2.11
CA ILE A 55 9.48 15.59 2.47
C ILE A 55 9.96 16.41 1.26
N GLY A 56 10.56 15.74 0.26
CA GLY A 56 10.98 16.38 -0.98
C GLY A 56 9.84 17.04 -1.78
N GLN A 57 8.60 16.58 -1.62
CA GLN A 57 7.42 17.15 -2.29
C GLN A 57 6.98 18.50 -1.68
N PHE A 58 7.47 18.83 -0.48
CA PHE A 58 7.24 20.11 0.18
C PHE A 58 8.36 21.13 -0.09
N LEU A 59 9.45 20.71 -0.74
CA LEU A 59 10.63 21.51 -0.99
C LEU A 59 10.79 21.82 -2.48
N ASP A 60 11.34 23.00 -2.78
CA ASP A 60 11.67 23.43 -4.14
C ASP A 60 12.88 22.64 -4.65
N THR A 61 12.64 21.49 -5.26
CA THR A 61 13.68 20.60 -5.82
C THR A 61 14.42 21.22 -7.02
N THR A 62 13.95 22.36 -7.54
CA THR A 62 14.73 23.17 -8.47
C THR A 62 15.89 23.89 -7.78
N LYS A 63 15.87 23.99 -6.44
CA LYS A 63 16.88 24.68 -5.61
C LYS A 63 17.61 23.81 -4.59
N VAL A 64 17.07 22.65 -4.24
CA VAL A 64 17.71 21.65 -3.36
C VAL A 64 17.70 20.26 -3.98
N ASN A 65 18.69 19.45 -3.64
CA ASN A 65 18.65 17.99 -3.88
C ASN A 65 18.10 17.27 -2.65
N ILE A 66 17.49 16.11 -2.83
CA ILE A 66 16.95 15.29 -1.73
C ILE A 66 17.63 13.93 -1.76
N GLU A 67 18.22 13.50 -0.64
CA GLU A 67 18.81 12.16 -0.50
C GLU A 67 18.34 11.48 0.79
N ASN A 68 17.49 10.45 0.65
CA ASN A 68 17.03 9.65 1.79
C ASN A 68 17.94 8.44 2.03
N HIS A 69 18.82 8.54 3.02
CA HIS A 69 19.76 7.50 3.43
C HIS A 69 19.30 6.70 4.65
N ALA A 70 18.13 7.01 5.21
CA ALA A 70 17.56 6.20 6.28
C ALA A 70 17.44 4.72 5.86
N LEU A 71 17.48 3.81 6.84
CA LEU A 71 17.33 2.38 6.58
C LEU A 71 16.40 1.74 7.60
N GLY A 72 15.40 1.04 7.08
CA GLY A 72 14.46 0.28 7.90
C GLY A 72 15.16 -0.64 8.89
N GLY A 73 14.78 -0.55 10.16
CA GLY A 73 15.31 -1.39 11.22
C GLY A 73 16.68 -0.99 11.75
N THR A 74 17.25 0.16 11.42
CA THR A 74 18.45 0.66 12.11
C THR A 74 18.10 1.51 13.33
N SER A 75 18.95 1.44 14.35
CA SER A 75 19.06 2.40 15.46
C SER A 75 20.15 3.44 15.16
N SER A 76 20.29 4.48 15.99
CA SER A 76 21.38 5.46 15.85
C SER A 76 22.77 4.81 15.86
N ARG A 77 22.93 3.71 16.61
CA ARG A 77 24.10 2.83 16.64
C ARG A 77 24.25 2.02 15.35
N THR A 78 23.29 1.13 15.07
CA THR A 78 23.46 0.15 13.98
C THR A 78 23.48 0.80 12.60
N PHE A 79 22.95 2.02 12.46
CA PHE A 79 23.14 2.85 11.28
C PHE A 79 24.61 3.20 11.03
N GLN A 80 25.33 3.57 12.10
CA GLN A 80 26.76 3.88 12.06
C GLN A 80 27.62 2.61 11.94
N ASP A 81 27.29 1.54 12.67
CA ASP A 81 28.04 0.26 12.62
C ASP A 81 28.03 -0.36 11.21
N LYS A 82 26.95 -0.14 10.46
CA LYS A 82 26.81 -0.57 9.05
C LYS A 82 27.52 0.36 8.06
N GLY A 83 28.17 1.43 8.52
CA GLY A 83 28.84 2.42 7.66
C GLY A 83 27.89 3.33 6.90
N LEU A 84 26.58 3.31 7.18
CA LEU A 84 25.59 4.11 6.43
C LEU A 84 25.80 5.61 6.68
N TRP A 85 26.16 5.98 7.91
CA TRP A 85 26.54 7.36 8.21
C TRP A 85 27.80 7.79 7.46
N THR A 86 28.81 6.92 7.37
CA THR A 86 30.05 7.21 6.63
C THR A 86 29.78 7.52 5.15
N VAL A 87 28.82 6.83 4.52
CA VAL A 87 28.39 7.13 3.14
C VAL A 87 27.86 8.56 3.03
N VAL A 88 27.01 9.00 3.96
CA VAL A 88 26.47 10.37 3.98
C VAL A 88 27.58 11.37 4.26
N LEU A 89 28.37 11.16 5.32
CA LEU A 89 29.46 12.04 5.76
C LEU A 89 30.46 12.34 4.64
N ASN A 90 30.77 11.35 3.81
CA ASN A 90 31.68 11.49 2.68
C ASN A 90 31.10 12.34 1.53
N LYS A 91 29.77 12.47 1.45
CA LYS A 91 29.08 13.30 0.45
C LYS A 91 28.86 14.74 0.92
N LEU A 92 28.81 14.98 2.24
CA LEU A 92 28.44 16.28 2.81
C LEU A 92 29.37 17.41 2.34
N LYS A 93 28.75 18.53 2.00
CA LYS A 93 29.38 19.79 1.63
C LYS A 93 28.82 20.93 2.47
N LYS A 94 29.55 22.05 2.48
CA LYS A 94 29.12 23.26 3.17
C LYS A 94 27.76 23.73 2.64
N GLY A 95 26.81 23.93 3.54
CA GLY A 95 25.45 24.38 3.22
C GLY A 95 24.42 23.26 3.02
N ASP A 96 24.85 21.99 3.00
CA ASP A 96 23.93 20.85 3.03
C ASP A 96 23.16 20.79 4.35
N TYR A 97 22.01 20.11 4.35
CA TYR A 97 21.18 19.88 5.52
C TYR A 97 21.17 18.41 5.88
N VAL A 98 21.14 18.08 7.17
CA VAL A 98 21.02 16.69 7.65
C VAL A 98 19.88 16.61 8.64
N LEU A 99 18.75 16.02 8.23
CA LEU A 99 17.63 15.72 9.11
C LEU A 99 17.87 14.34 9.74
N ILE A 100 17.88 14.31 11.08
CA ILE A 100 18.28 13.17 11.89
C ILE A 100 17.09 12.74 12.74
N GLN A 101 16.64 11.49 12.59
CA GLN A 101 15.62 10.91 13.46
C GLN A 101 15.90 9.44 13.77
N PHE A 102 16.07 9.15 15.05
CA PHE A 102 16.21 7.79 15.60
C PHE A 102 15.46 7.68 16.93
N GLY A 103 15.43 6.49 17.52
CA GLY A 103 14.82 6.26 18.83
C GLY A 103 13.95 4.99 18.90
N HIS A 104 13.24 4.62 17.83
CA HIS A 104 12.34 3.46 17.88
C HIS A 104 13.08 2.13 18.03
N ASN A 105 14.18 1.94 17.30
CA ASN A 105 15.00 0.73 17.38
C ASN A 105 16.05 0.81 18.50
N ASP A 106 16.38 2.02 18.95
CA ASP A 106 17.33 2.27 20.02
C ASP A 106 16.84 1.77 21.40
N ASP A 107 15.51 1.69 21.59
CA ASP A 107 14.86 1.10 22.78
C ASP A 107 14.88 -0.45 22.79
N GLY A 108 15.44 -1.07 21.75
CA GLY A 108 15.65 -2.51 21.69
C GLY A 108 16.73 -3.01 22.66
N ALA A 109 16.89 -4.33 22.76
CA ALA A 109 17.98 -4.89 23.55
C ALA A 109 19.35 -4.54 22.93
N ILE A 110 20.30 -4.19 23.79
CA ILE A 110 21.68 -3.86 23.39
C ILE A 110 22.35 -5.07 22.72
N ASN A 111 22.07 -6.26 23.22
CA ASN A 111 22.61 -7.53 22.71
C ASN A 111 21.53 -8.61 22.79
N ASP A 112 21.21 -9.23 21.65
CA ASP A 112 20.30 -10.36 21.53
C ASP A 112 20.63 -11.15 20.24
N SER A 113 19.99 -12.30 20.03
CA SER A 113 20.23 -13.16 18.86
C SER A 113 19.40 -12.79 17.62
N LEU A 114 18.53 -11.77 17.69
CA LEU A 114 17.54 -11.47 16.65
C LEU A 114 17.82 -10.15 15.92
N ARG A 115 18.19 -9.12 16.67
CA ARG A 115 18.30 -7.72 16.23
C ARG A 115 19.59 -7.08 16.76
N ALA A 116 19.85 -7.14 18.07
CA ALA A 116 20.98 -6.49 18.76
C ALA A 116 21.18 -5.01 18.37
N ARG A 117 20.13 -4.18 18.55
CA ARG A 117 20.08 -2.80 18.03
C ARG A 117 20.10 -1.72 19.10
N GLY A 118 19.92 -2.08 20.36
CA GLY A 118 19.78 -1.13 21.45
C GLY A 118 20.99 -0.24 21.67
N THR A 119 20.72 0.91 22.30
CA THR A 119 21.74 1.83 22.81
C THR A 119 21.62 1.99 24.32
N ILE A 120 22.67 2.51 24.96
CA ILE A 120 22.57 2.87 26.37
C ILE A 120 21.62 4.08 26.49
N LYS A 121 20.71 4.03 27.47
CA LYS A 121 19.68 5.05 27.68
C LYS A 121 20.31 6.35 28.18
N GLY A 122 19.88 7.48 27.65
CA GLY A 122 20.34 8.81 28.07
C GLY A 122 21.25 9.54 27.09
N ILE A 123 21.87 10.61 27.58
CA ILE A 123 22.70 11.55 26.81
C ILE A 123 24.16 11.61 27.25
N GLY A 124 24.56 10.75 28.19
CA GLY A 124 25.91 10.75 28.76
C GLY A 124 26.94 10.10 27.84
N ASN A 125 28.12 9.83 28.39
CA ASN A 125 29.22 9.20 27.66
C ASN A 125 29.43 7.74 28.09
N GLU A 126 28.39 7.11 28.65
CA GLU A 126 28.43 5.73 29.10
C GLU A 126 28.77 4.80 27.93
N THR A 127 29.52 3.75 28.24
CA THR A 127 29.88 2.69 27.30
C THR A 127 29.64 1.32 27.90
N GLN A 128 29.42 0.34 27.03
CA GLN A 128 29.31 -1.06 27.39
C GLN A 128 29.97 -1.90 26.31
N GLU A 129 30.94 -2.74 26.69
CA GLU A 129 31.49 -3.76 25.81
C GLU A 129 30.52 -4.94 25.70
N ILE A 130 30.34 -5.45 24.48
CA ILE A 130 29.56 -6.66 24.23
C ILE A 130 30.27 -7.56 23.22
N ASP A 131 30.11 -8.86 23.39
CA ASP A 131 30.25 -9.81 22.29
C ASP A 131 28.88 -9.98 21.64
N ASN A 132 28.69 -9.33 20.50
CA ASN A 132 27.39 -9.26 19.83
C ASN A 132 26.96 -10.66 19.37
N ILE A 133 25.86 -11.15 19.93
CA ILE A 133 25.36 -12.53 19.71
C ILE A 133 24.96 -12.72 18.25
N LEU A 134 24.46 -11.67 17.59
CA LEU A 134 24.01 -11.71 16.20
C LEU A 134 25.19 -11.62 15.21
N THR A 135 26.09 -10.66 15.40
CA THR A 135 27.20 -10.39 14.45
C THR A 135 28.46 -11.20 14.73
N LYS A 136 28.56 -11.80 15.94
CA LYS A 136 29.76 -12.47 16.48
C LYS A 136 30.99 -11.57 16.60
N LYS A 137 30.78 -10.25 16.67
CA LYS A 137 31.84 -9.25 16.82
C LYS A 137 31.87 -8.69 18.23
N HIS A 138 33.07 -8.36 18.71
CA HIS A 138 33.24 -7.54 19.89
C HIS A 138 32.94 -6.08 19.53
N GLU A 139 32.09 -5.40 20.30
CA GLU A 139 31.57 -4.07 20.00
C GLU A 139 31.50 -3.21 21.28
N ILE A 140 31.84 -1.92 21.17
CA ILE A 140 31.62 -0.93 22.23
C ILE A 140 30.34 -0.16 21.93
N VAL A 141 29.37 -0.28 22.83
CA VAL A 141 28.05 0.35 22.73
C VAL A 141 28.07 1.65 23.50
N HIS A 142 27.65 2.75 22.88
CA HIS A 142 27.53 4.06 23.53
C HIS A 142 26.07 4.41 23.89
N SER A 143 25.90 5.52 24.61
CA SER A 143 24.57 6.11 24.83
C SER A 143 23.92 6.60 23.54
N TYR A 144 22.58 6.66 23.53
CA TYR A 144 21.83 7.27 22.44
C TYR A 144 22.33 8.69 22.12
N GLY A 145 22.50 9.53 23.15
CA GLY A 145 22.94 10.90 22.93
C GLY A 145 24.35 10.99 22.35
N TRP A 146 25.26 10.07 22.68
CA TRP A 146 26.59 10.01 22.08
C TRP A 146 26.51 9.79 20.56
N TYR A 147 25.70 8.83 20.10
CA TYR A 147 25.57 8.52 18.67
C TYR A 147 24.97 9.70 17.89
N ILE A 148 23.94 10.36 18.44
CA ILE A 148 23.34 11.55 17.82
C ILE A 148 24.32 12.73 17.82
N GLN A 149 25.01 12.96 18.94
CA GLN A 149 26.00 14.03 19.07
C GLN A 149 27.13 13.88 18.04
N LYS A 150 27.63 12.66 17.84
CA LYS A 150 28.66 12.37 16.83
C LYS A 150 28.20 12.76 15.41
N ILE A 151 27.00 12.33 14.99
CA ILE A 151 26.44 12.70 13.68
C ILE A 151 26.39 14.23 13.51
N ILE A 152 25.91 14.94 14.53
CA ILE A 152 25.81 16.41 14.51
C ILE A 152 27.18 17.07 14.38
N GLN A 153 28.16 16.64 15.17
CA GLN A 153 29.51 17.23 15.17
C GLN A 153 30.24 16.96 13.86
N GLU A 154 30.13 15.75 13.32
CA GLU A 154 30.74 15.37 12.04
C GLU A 154 30.06 16.09 10.85
N ALA A 155 28.74 16.30 10.90
CA ALA A 155 28.05 17.11 9.89
C ALA A 155 28.50 18.59 9.93
N LYS A 156 28.60 19.17 11.14
CA LYS A 156 29.10 20.54 11.31
C LYS A 156 30.53 20.71 10.84
N SER A 157 31.40 19.72 11.05
CA SER A 157 32.80 19.78 10.59
C SER A 157 32.92 19.82 9.07
N LYS A 158 31.91 19.33 8.35
CA LYS A 158 31.75 19.47 6.88
C LYS A 158 31.06 20.77 6.45
N GLY A 159 30.64 21.61 7.41
CA GLY A 159 29.88 22.84 7.15
C GLY A 159 28.40 22.60 6.80
N ALA A 160 27.89 21.39 7.05
CA ALA A 160 26.46 21.08 6.90
C ALA A 160 25.67 21.59 8.13
N ILE A 161 24.35 21.63 8.00
CA ILE A 161 23.39 22.19 8.96
C ILE A 161 22.52 21.05 9.50
N PRO A 162 22.80 20.52 10.70
CA PRO A 162 22.01 19.44 11.29
C PRO A 162 20.67 19.94 11.81
N ILE A 163 19.65 19.08 11.71
CA ILE A 163 18.30 19.27 12.21
C ILE A 163 17.89 17.96 12.88
N VAL A 164 17.61 18.00 14.19
CA VAL A 164 17.21 16.81 14.95
C VAL A 164 15.70 16.77 15.06
N CYS A 165 15.09 15.64 14.72
CA CYS A 165 13.67 15.38 14.91
C CYS A 165 13.49 14.33 16.01
N SER A 166 12.53 14.53 16.92
CA SER A 166 12.09 13.43 17.79
C SER A 166 11.44 12.31 16.95
N PRO A 167 11.48 11.03 17.39
CA PRO A 167 10.81 9.95 16.67
C PRO A 167 9.30 10.21 16.57
N ILE A 168 8.65 9.77 15.49
CA ILE A 168 7.19 9.92 15.35
C ILE A 168 6.45 9.25 16.53
N PRO A 169 5.24 9.70 16.89
CA PRO A 169 4.47 9.00 17.92
C PRO A 169 4.01 7.63 17.41
N ARG A 170 3.86 6.68 18.33
CA ARG A 170 3.16 5.42 18.03
C ARG A 170 1.65 5.61 18.10
N ASN A 171 0.92 4.85 17.30
CA ASN A 171 -0.54 4.77 17.29
C ASN A 171 -1.08 3.96 18.49
N ASP A 172 -0.66 4.30 19.71
CA ASP A 172 -0.92 3.56 20.95
C ASP A 172 -1.86 4.37 21.87
N TRP A 173 -3.05 4.72 21.38
CA TRP A 173 -3.99 5.61 22.05
C TRP A 173 -4.34 5.15 23.47
N LYS A 174 -4.40 6.10 24.41
CA LYS A 174 -4.86 5.90 25.78
C LYS A 174 -5.84 7.02 26.13
N ASN A 175 -7.09 6.66 26.41
CA ASN A 175 -8.14 7.62 26.79
C ASN A 175 -8.28 8.79 25.80
N GLY A 176 -8.25 8.50 24.49
CA GLY A 176 -8.34 9.51 23.43
C GLY A 176 -7.08 10.37 23.25
N LYS A 177 -5.95 9.99 23.84
CA LYS A 177 -4.67 10.68 23.74
C LYS A 177 -3.56 9.79 23.19
N VAL A 178 -2.69 10.38 22.38
CA VAL A 178 -1.52 9.69 21.80
C VAL A 178 -0.32 9.83 22.75
N PRO A 179 0.36 8.75 23.18
CA PRO A 179 1.49 8.87 24.11
C PRO A 179 2.64 9.71 23.54
N ARG A 180 3.20 10.60 24.37
CA ARG A 180 4.38 11.41 24.02
C ARG A 180 5.66 10.71 24.43
N ASN A 181 6.71 10.90 23.64
CA ASN A 181 8.08 10.46 23.92
C ASN A 181 8.90 11.58 24.61
N ASN A 182 8.30 12.26 25.59
CA ASN A 182 8.90 13.45 26.25
C ASN A 182 9.72 13.09 27.51
N THR A 183 9.93 11.80 27.78
CA THR A 183 10.69 11.29 28.93
C THR A 183 11.84 10.36 28.53
N SER A 184 11.98 10.03 27.24
CA SER A 184 13.04 9.13 26.73
C SER A 184 13.67 9.66 25.44
N TYR A 185 13.66 8.90 24.34
CA TYR A 185 14.38 9.22 23.10
C TYR A 185 14.01 10.58 22.48
N GLY A 186 12.75 11.01 22.57
CA GLY A 186 12.33 12.34 22.12
C GLY A 186 12.90 13.46 23.01
N LEU A 187 12.92 13.26 24.33
CA LEU A 187 13.59 14.16 25.27
C LEU A 187 15.09 14.21 25.06
N TRP A 188 15.76 13.06 24.90
CA TRP A 188 17.20 13.00 24.71
C TRP A 188 17.60 13.62 23.36
N ALA A 189 16.81 13.42 22.31
CA ALA A 189 17.00 14.10 21.03
C ALA A 189 16.94 15.63 21.18
N LYS A 190 15.95 16.13 21.92
CA LYS A 190 15.82 17.55 22.26
C LYS A 190 17.05 18.08 23.02
N GLN A 191 17.44 17.40 24.09
CA GLN A 191 18.55 17.81 24.94
C GLN A 191 19.88 17.86 24.17
N ILE A 192 20.14 16.88 23.30
CA ILE A 192 21.33 16.90 22.44
C ILE A 192 21.25 18.04 21.43
N ALA A 193 20.10 18.29 20.81
CA ALA A 193 19.93 19.40 19.88
C ALA A 193 20.17 20.76 20.54
N GLU A 194 19.68 20.95 21.76
CA GLU A 194 19.90 22.15 22.58
C GLU A 194 21.38 22.30 22.98
N LYS A 195 22.01 21.23 23.50
CA LYS A 195 23.45 21.17 23.84
C LYS A 195 24.32 21.55 22.64
N GLU A 196 23.98 21.02 21.47
CA GLU A 196 24.69 21.27 20.22
C GLU A 196 24.23 22.56 19.51
N LYS A 197 23.23 23.29 20.04
CA LYS A 197 22.71 24.52 19.43
C LYS A 197 22.27 24.34 17.96
N VAL A 198 21.63 23.21 17.65
CA VAL A 198 21.04 22.92 16.33
C VAL A 198 19.51 23.00 16.39
N THR A 199 18.86 23.05 15.23
CA THR A 199 17.40 23.07 15.18
C THR A 199 16.84 21.74 15.69
N PHE A 200 15.91 21.82 16.63
CA PHE A 200 15.10 20.68 17.07
C PHE A 200 13.67 20.81 16.54
N ILE A 201 13.12 19.71 16.05
CA ILE A 201 11.72 19.58 15.65
C ILE A 201 11.10 18.53 16.57
N ASP A 202 10.12 18.93 17.38
CA ASP A 202 9.39 17.99 18.24
C ASP A 202 8.30 17.25 17.45
N LEU A 203 8.72 16.49 16.46
CA LEU A 203 7.83 15.75 15.57
C LEU A 203 6.90 14.81 16.35
N ASN A 204 7.38 14.22 17.45
CA ASN A 204 6.59 13.36 18.32
C ASN A 204 5.32 14.05 18.83
N ASP A 205 5.48 15.17 19.54
CA ASP A 205 4.36 15.88 20.15
C ASP A 205 3.49 16.57 19.09
N LYS A 206 4.11 17.22 18.10
CA LYS A 206 3.39 17.94 17.05
C LYS A 206 2.55 17.02 16.19
N MET A 207 3.07 15.85 15.81
CA MET A 207 2.27 14.86 15.09
C MET A 207 1.20 14.23 15.98
N ALA A 208 1.47 13.99 17.27
CA ALA A 208 0.47 13.49 18.22
C ALA A 208 -0.72 14.46 18.34
N ILE A 209 -0.47 15.78 18.36
CA ILE A 209 -1.52 16.81 18.35
C ILE A 209 -2.38 16.73 17.09
N GLU A 210 -1.77 16.58 15.91
CA GLU A 210 -2.54 16.43 14.66
C GLU A 210 -3.33 15.12 14.60
N MET A 211 -2.76 14.02 15.12
CA MET A 211 -3.47 12.76 15.27
C MET A 211 -4.70 12.93 16.17
N GLU A 212 -4.57 13.59 17.32
CA GLU A 212 -5.65 13.86 18.26
C GLU A 212 -6.78 14.71 17.66
N LYS A 213 -6.44 15.71 16.84
CA LYS A 213 -7.44 16.52 16.11
C LYS A 213 -8.25 15.67 15.12
N LEU A 214 -7.61 14.70 14.47
CA LEU A 214 -8.28 13.79 13.53
C LEU A 214 -9.10 12.71 14.23
N GLY A 215 -8.64 12.26 15.40
CA GLY A 215 -9.27 11.20 16.19
C GLY A 215 -8.83 9.80 15.80
N GLU A 216 -8.88 8.88 16.76
CA GLU A 216 -8.37 7.51 16.64
C GLU A 216 -8.95 6.74 15.45
N THR A 217 -10.26 6.85 15.21
CA THR A 217 -10.95 6.14 14.12
C THR A 217 -10.48 6.58 12.74
N LYS A 218 -10.08 7.85 12.56
CA LYS A 218 -9.51 8.34 11.29
C LYS A 218 -8.04 8.00 11.15
N ILE A 219 -7.30 7.85 12.25
CA ILE A 219 -5.88 7.55 12.23
C ILE A 219 -5.63 6.04 12.00
N THR A 220 -6.31 5.20 12.77
CA THR A 220 -6.14 3.74 12.73
C THR A 220 -6.77 3.15 11.47
N GLY A 221 -5.97 2.47 10.66
CA GLY A 221 -6.36 1.91 9.36
C GLY A 221 -6.23 2.88 8.18
N THR A 222 -5.84 4.15 8.41
CA THR A 222 -5.65 5.13 7.32
C THR A 222 -4.27 5.79 7.34
N TYR A 223 -3.79 6.24 8.50
CA TYR A 223 -2.47 6.86 8.68
C TYR A 223 -1.46 5.87 9.27
N PHE A 224 -1.95 4.96 10.11
CA PHE A 224 -1.25 3.79 10.63
C PHE A 224 -2.07 2.54 10.33
N TYR A 225 -1.47 1.36 10.44
CA TYR A 225 -2.17 0.09 10.22
C TYR A 225 -2.83 -0.38 11.52
N LYS A 226 -3.93 -1.14 11.40
CA LYS A 226 -4.66 -1.64 12.58
C LYS A 226 -3.79 -2.49 13.51
N ARG A 227 -2.82 -3.23 12.95
CA ARG A 227 -1.94 -4.16 13.68
C ARG A 227 -0.50 -3.67 13.80
N ASP A 228 -0.19 -2.49 13.25
CA ASP A 228 1.16 -1.90 13.32
C ASP A 228 1.03 -0.46 13.82
N HIS A 229 1.44 -0.27 15.08
CA HIS A 229 1.36 1.02 15.75
C HIS A 229 2.58 1.91 15.50
N THR A 230 3.62 1.42 14.81
CA THR A 230 4.86 2.17 14.59
C THR A 230 4.97 2.67 13.16
N HIS A 231 4.66 1.83 12.17
CA HIS A 231 4.86 2.19 10.78
C HIS A 231 3.63 2.87 10.19
N THR A 232 3.87 3.96 9.46
CA THR A 232 2.84 4.76 8.82
C THR A 232 2.51 4.25 7.43
N SER A 233 1.28 4.49 6.99
CA SER A 233 0.92 4.48 5.57
C SER A 233 1.53 5.69 4.86
N ALA A 234 1.34 5.79 3.54
CA ALA A 234 1.72 6.98 2.79
C ALA A 234 1.09 8.27 3.37
N LYS A 235 -0.16 8.21 3.85
CA LYS A 235 -0.83 9.35 4.48
C LYS A 235 -0.20 9.74 5.82
N GLY A 236 0.19 8.75 6.63
CA GLY A 236 0.91 8.98 7.88
C GLY A 236 2.30 9.58 7.66
N ALA A 237 3.02 9.10 6.64
CA ALA A 237 4.32 9.64 6.24
C ALA A 237 4.21 11.09 5.75
N VAL A 238 3.19 11.42 4.95
CA VAL A 238 2.88 12.80 4.55
C VAL A 238 2.51 13.68 5.74
N LEU A 239 1.72 13.16 6.70
CA LEU A 239 1.39 13.89 7.92
C LEU A 239 2.66 14.28 8.70
N ALA A 240 3.55 13.31 8.94
CA ALA A 240 4.84 13.55 9.60
C ALA A 240 5.71 14.56 8.83
N ALA A 241 5.83 14.43 7.51
CA ALA A 241 6.55 15.39 6.67
C ALA A 241 5.94 16.80 6.75
N SER A 242 4.60 16.91 6.75
CA SER A 242 3.93 18.20 6.85
C SER A 242 4.17 18.89 8.20
N VAL A 243 4.24 18.12 9.29
CA VAL A 243 4.59 18.62 10.62
C VAL A 243 6.02 19.16 10.65
N ILE A 244 6.99 18.41 10.10
CA ILE A 244 8.39 18.88 9.97
C ILE A 244 8.42 20.22 9.22
N ILE A 245 7.71 20.33 8.10
CA ILE A 245 7.68 21.52 7.26
C ILE A 245 7.05 22.71 7.99
N ASN A 246 5.98 22.49 8.74
CA ASN A 246 5.33 23.55 9.54
C ASN A 246 6.24 24.07 10.65
N GLU A 247 6.95 23.17 11.36
CA GLU A 247 7.91 23.58 12.39
C GLU A 247 9.12 24.30 11.78
N LEU A 248 9.59 23.88 10.59
CA LEU A 248 10.67 24.57 9.88
C LEU A 248 10.29 26.00 9.50
N LYS A 249 9.04 26.25 9.06
CA LYS A 249 8.55 27.60 8.69
C LYS A 249 8.71 28.60 9.84
N ILE A 250 8.39 28.19 11.06
CA ILE A 250 8.46 29.05 12.26
C ILE A 250 9.84 29.04 12.94
N SER A 251 10.73 28.13 12.53
CA SER A 251 12.08 28.05 13.06
C SER A 251 13.01 29.16 12.51
N LYS A 252 14.20 29.27 13.11
CA LYS A 252 15.32 30.07 12.57
C LYS A 252 16.14 29.31 11.51
N ASN A 253 15.80 28.06 11.19
CA ASN A 253 16.58 27.24 10.27
C ASN A 253 16.47 27.76 8.83
N SER A 254 17.59 27.77 8.11
CA SER A 254 17.64 28.30 6.75
C SER A 254 16.98 27.41 5.70
N LEU A 255 16.68 26.13 6.00
CA LEU A 255 15.95 25.22 5.09
C LEU A 255 14.58 25.77 4.72
N LYS A 256 13.97 26.62 5.58
CA LYS A 256 12.65 27.21 5.33
C LYS A 256 12.56 28.03 4.05
N LYS A 257 13.68 28.56 3.55
CA LYS A 257 13.75 29.32 2.28
C LYS A 257 13.49 28.47 1.04
N TYR A 258 13.50 27.15 1.19
CA TYR A 258 13.24 26.19 0.11
C TYR A 258 11.87 25.53 0.22
N ILE A 259 11.04 25.90 1.20
CA ILE A 259 9.69 25.34 1.33
C ILE A 259 8.78 25.93 0.24
N LEU A 260 8.06 25.07 -0.47
CA LEU A 260 7.05 25.48 -1.44
C LEU A 260 5.82 26.05 -0.73
N GLU A 261 5.37 27.23 -1.17
CA GLU A 261 4.09 27.80 -0.72
C GLU A 261 2.92 26.91 -1.17
N ASN A 262 2.94 26.51 -2.45
CA ASN A 262 1.93 25.65 -3.07
C ASN A 262 2.56 24.31 -3.50
N HIS A 263 2.58 23.34 -2.59
CA HIS A 263 3.04 21.98 -2.88
C HIS A 263 1.88 21.10 -3.35
N LYS A 264 2.18 20.11 -4.20
CA LYS A 264 1.22 19.08 -4.61
C LYS A 264 1.72 17.72 -4.12
N ILE A 265 0.96 17.09 -3.24
CA ILE A 265 1.27 15.74 -2.77
C ILE A 265 0.80 14.71 -3.80
N VAL A 266 1.72 13.89 -4.26
CA VAL A 266 1.48 12.73 -5.11
C VAL A 266 1.67 11.47 -4.26
N PHE A 267 0.59 10.75 -4.04
CA PHE A 267 0.59 9.45 -3.40
C PHE A 267 0.95 8.34 -4.41
N PRO A 268 1.47 7.19 -3.94
CA PRO A 268 1.64 6.01 -4.77
C PRO A 268 0.30 5.62 -5.40
N PRO A 269 0.28 5.22 -6.69
CA PRO A 269 -0.94 4.77 -7.32
C PRO A 269 -1.48 3.53 -6.60
N LYS A 270 -2.78 3.54 -6.32
CA LYS A 270 -3.45 2.35 -5.77
C LYS A 270 -3.61 1.30 -6.85
N LYS A 271 -3.45 0.02 -6.49
CA LYS A 271 -3.89 -1.06 -7.38
C LYS A 271 -5.41 -1.11 -7.37
N LYS A 272 -6.04 -1.33 -8.53
CA LYS A 272 -7.50 -1.51 -8.61
C LYS A 272 -7.87 -2.98 -8.47
N VAL A 273 -8.98 -3.24 -7.80
CA VAL A 273 -9.62 -4.55 -7.67
C VAL A 273 -11.02 -4.44 -8.25
N PHE A 274 -11.20 -4.92 -9.48
CA PHE A 274 -12.50 -4.94 -10.13
C PHE A 274 -13.30 -6.15 -9.67
N LEU A 275 -14.58 -5.96 -9.37
CA LEU A 275 -15.50 -7.04 -9.06
C LEU A 275 -16.52 -7.12 -10.19
N ILE A 276 -16.60 -8.25 -10.91
CA ILE A 276 -17.62 -8.48 -11.94
C ILE A 276 -18.44 -9.71 -11.58
N GLY A 277 -19.76 -9.59 -11.74
CA GLY A 277 -20.70 -10.62 -11.34
C GLY A 277 -22.14 -10.18 -11.44
N ASP A 278 -23.00 -10.93 -10.77
CA ASP A 278 -24.45 -10.74 -10.76
C ASP A 278 -24.99 -10.02 -9.51
N SER A 279 -26.29 -10.14 -9.22
CA SER A 279 -26.95 -9.51 -8.07
C SER A 279 -26.39 -9.94 -6.73
N THR A 280 -25.80 -11.13 -6.62
CA THR A 280 -25.19 -11.61 -5.37
C THR A 280 -23.87 -10.91 -5.05
N MET A 281 -23.32 -10.14 -5.99
CA MET A 281 -22.13 -9.30 -5.82
C MET A 281 -22.45 -7.80 -5.95
N ALA A 282 -23.43 -7.42 -6.76
CA ALA A 282 -23.77 -6.04 -7.07
C ALA A 282 -24.37 -5.25 -5.89
N ASN A 283 -24.28 -3.92 -5.96
CA ASN A 283 -25.24 -3.08 -5.24
C ASN A 283 -26.57 -3.10 -6.00
N ASN A 284 -27.64 -3.61 -5.38
CA ASN A 284 -28.98 -3.68 -5.98
C ASN A 284 -29.92 -2.58 -5.46
N ASP A 285 -29.41 -1.62 -4.66
CA ASP A 285 -30.18 -0.56 -4.02
C ASP A 285 -31.41 -1.09 -3.23
N ASN A 286 -31.23 -2.25 -2.60
CA ASN A 286 -32.27 -2.94 -1.85
C ASN A 286 -31.66 -3.58 -0.59
N PRO A 287 -32.12 -3.24 0.63
CA PRO A 287 -31.57 -3.79 1.87
C PRO A 287 -31.81 -5.30 2.03
N ASP A 288 -32.82 -5.85 1.36
CA ASP A 288 -33.16 -7.28 1.34
C ASP A 288 -32.43 -8.05 0.20
N ALA A 289 -31.58 -7.36 -0.56
CA ALA A 289 -30.80 -7.92 -1.65
C ALA A 289 -29.46 -7.18 -1.79
N VAL A 290 -28.56 -7.37 -0.85
CA VAL A 290 -27.21 -6.80 -0.84
C VAL A 290 -26.23 -7.81 -1.40
N GLY A 291 -25.47 -7.41 -2.43
CA GLY A 291 -24.38 -8.22 -2.95
C GLY A 291 -23.11 -8.09 -2.13
N TRP A 292 -22.32 -9.17 -2.04
CA TRP A 292 -21.12 -9.21 -1.20
C TRP A 292 -20.04 -8.21 -1.62
N GLY A 293 -20.00 -7.82 -2.90
CA GLY A 293 -19.06 -6.83 -3.42
C GLY A 293 -19.26 -5.42 -2.83
N VAL A 294 -20.43 -5.13 -2.23
CA VAL A 294 -20.70 -3.89 -1.50
C VAL A 294 -19.87 -3.81 -0.21
N VAL A 295 -19.64 -4.94 0.45
CA VAL A 295 -19.01 -5.03 1.77
C VAL A 295 -17.51 -5.34 1.67
N PHE A 296 -17.07 -5.92 0.54
CA PHE A 296 -15.71 -6.46 0.37
C PHE A 296 -14.58 -5.48 0.69
N SER A 297 -14.76 -4.19 0.38
CA SER A 297 -13.74 -3.15 0.65
C SER A 297 -13.41 -2.97 2.13
N THR A 298 -14.30 -3.39 3.05
CA THR A 298 -14.07 -3.32 4.50
C THR A 298 -13.00 -4.30 4.98
N TYR A 299 -12.73 -5.35 4.19
CA TYR A 299 -11.70 -6.36 4.44
C TYR A 299 -10.42 -6.10 3.63
N CYS A 300 -10.30 -4.90 3.06
CA CYS A 300 -9.21 -4.51 2.19
C CYS A 300 -8.43 -3.33 2.79
N ASP A 301 -7.13 -3.30 2.54
CA ASP A 301 -6.31 -2.12 2.76
C ASP A 301 -6.61 -1.08 1.68
N THR A 302 -7.67 -0.31 1.93
CA THR A 302 -8.12 0.76 1.03
C THR A 302 -7.16 1.94 0.94
N THR A 303 -6.06 1.95 1.72
CA THR A 303 -4.98 2.92 1.53
C THR A 303 -4.11 2.55 0.33
N ARG A 304 -4.01 1.26 -0.01
CA ARG A 304 -3.20 0.72 -1.11
C ARG A 304 -4.01 0.21 -2.30
N ILE A 305 -5.28 -0.13 -2.10
CA ILE A 305 -6.15 -0.57 -3.19
C ILE A 305 -7.45 0.22 -3.28
N GLU A 306 -8.01 0.24 -4.48
CA GLU A 306 -9.35 0.73 -4.76
C GLU A 306 -10.21 -0.45 -5.22
N VAL A 307 -11.30 -0.72 -4.51
CA VAL A 307 -12.26 -1.77 -4.90
C VAL A 307 -13.35 -1.14 -5.76
N ILE A 308 -13.52 -1.63 -6.98
CA ILE A 308 -14.45 -1.11 -7.97
C ILE A 308 -15.48 -2.21 -8.29
N ASN A 309 -16.66 -2.10 -7.70
CA ASN A 309 -17.73 -3.05 -7.93
C ASN A 309 -18.48 -2.73 -9.23
N LYS A 310 -18.25 -3.55 -10.25
CA LYS A 310 -18.87 -3.47 -11.58
C LYS A 310 -19.91 -4.59 -11.79
N ALA A 311 -20.20 -5.39 -10.77
CA ALA A 311 -21.26 -6.38 -10.83
C ALA A 311 -22.62 -5.72 -11.04
N ARG A 312 -23.51 -6.40 -11.78
CA ARG A 312 -24.84 -5.88 -12.14
C ARG A 312 -25.92 -6.92 -11.88
N GLY A 313 -26.96 -6.50 -11.19
CA GLY A 313 -28.12 -7.34 -10.90
C GLY A 313 -28.71 -7.97 -12.17
N GLY A 314 -28.96 -9.28 -12.10
CA GLY A 314 -29.57 -10.05 -13.19
C GLY A 314 -28.68 -10.33 -14.39
N ARG A 315 -27.37 -10.06 -14.34
CA ARG A 315 -26.46 -10.39 -15.45
C ARG A 315 -25.95 -11.82 -15.34
N SER A 316 -25.78 -12.45 -16.49
CA SER A 316 -25.02 -13.69 -16.70
C SER A 316 -23.70 -13.35 -17.38
N THR A 317 -22.83 -14.33 -17.61
CA THR A 317 -21.63 -14.11 -18.44
C THR A 317 -22.00 -13.59 -19.85
N ARG A 318 -23.02 -14.21 -20.46
CA ARG A 318 -23.58 -13.81 -21.77
C ARG A 318 -24.06 -12.36 -21.77
N THR A 319 -24.94 -11.97 -20.85
CA THR A 319 -25.52 -10.62 -20.91
C THR A 319 -24.55 -9.55 -20.48
N PHE A 320 -23.60 -9.88 -19.59
CA PHE A 320 -22.51 -8.97 -19.24
C PHE A 320 -21.60 -8.67 -20.44
N ASP A 321 -21.38 -9.65 -21.32
CA ASP A 321 -20.66 -9.43 -22.58
C ASP A 321 -21.52 -8.68 -23.62
N TYR A 322 -22.73 -9.16 -23.88
CA TYR A 322 -23.63 -8.60 -24.89
C TYR A 322 -23.96 -7.12 -24.66
N GLU A 323 -24.18 -6.72 -23.40
CA GLU A 323 -24.51 -5.34 -23.04
C GLU A 323 -23.28 -4.41 -23.04
N GLY A 324 -22.09 -4.91 -23.37
CA GLY A 324 -20.86 -4.11 -23.40
C GLY A 324 -20.25 -3.83 -22.02
N LEU A 325 -20.84 -4.35 -20.93
CA LEU A 325 -20.35 -4.17 -19.56
C LEU A 325 -18.94 -4.74 -19.39
N TRP A 326 -18.64 -5.86 -20.06
CA TRP A 326 -17.27 -6.38 -20.11
C TRP A 326 -16.29 -5.41 -20.78
N ASN A 327 -16.69 -4.78 -21.89
CA ASN A 327 -15.83 -3.82 -22.59
C ASN A 327 -15.55 -2.57 -21.74
N GLU A 328 -16.51 -2.09 -20.97
CA GLU A 328 -16.29 -1.01 -20.00
C GLU A 328 -15.18 -1.37 -19.00
N VAL A 329 -15.27 -2.55 -18.39
CA VAL A 329 -14.27 -3.02 -17.41
C VAL A 329 -12.91 -3.22 -18.08
N LYS A 330 -12.86 -3.93 -19.20
CA LYS A 330 -11.64 -4.22 -19.96
C LYS A 330 -10.87 -2.97 -20.34
N ASN A 331 -11.58 -1.90 -20.70
CA ASN A 331 -10.94 -0.63 -21.10
C ASN A 331 -10.32 0.12 -19.92
N GLU A 332 -10.75 -0.16 -18.68
CA GLU A 332 -10.17 0.41 -17.47
C GLU A 332 -9.02 -0.43 -16.86
N LEU A 333 -8.89 -1.71 -17.25
CA LEU A 333 -7.85 -2.60 -16.72
C LEU A 333 -6.45 -2.09 -17.07
N GLN A 334 -5.56 -2.14 -16.08
CA GLN A 334 -4.14 -1.80 -16.21
C GLN A 334 -3.26 -2.91 -15.64
N PRO A 335 -1.98 -3.00 -16.05
CA PRO A 335 -1.04 -3.97 -15.50
C PRO A 335 -1.00 -3.95 -13.96
N GLY A 336 -1.10 -5.13 -13.36
CA GLY A 336 -1.08 -5.32 -11.90
C GLY A 336 -2.41 -5.02 -11.19
N ASN A 337 -3.49 -4.72 -11.93
CA ASN A 337 -4.85 -4.70 -11.37
C ASN A 337 -5.32 -6.13 -11.09
N PHE A 338 -6.26 -6.29 -10.17
CA PHE A 338 -6.92 -7.56 -9.91
C PHE A 338 -8.35 -7.52 -10.44
N ILE A 339 -8.87 -8.67 -10.86
CA ILE A 339 -10.29 -8.80 -11.21
C ILE A 339 -10.86 -10.08 -10.59
N LEU A 340 -11.92 -9.92 -9.81
CA LEU A 340 -12.69 -11.01 -9.21
C LEU A 340 -13.92 -11.26 -10.09
N ILE A 341 -14.03 -12.49 -10.59
CA ILE A 341 -15.06 -12.88 -11.54
C ILE A 341 -15.96 -13.93 -10.89
N GLN A 342 -17.25 -13.64 -10.72
CA GLN A 342 -18.22 -14.60 -10.17
C GLN A 342 -19.56 -14.52 -10.90
N PHE A 343 -19.89 -15.57 -11.65
CA PHE A 343 -21.17 -15.71 -12.37
C PHE A 343 -21.71 -17.14 -12.23
N GLY A 344 -22.91 -17.37 -12.77
CA GLY A 344 -23.54 -18.69 -12.84
C GLY A 344 -25.04 -18.68 -12.51
N HIS A 345 -25.50 -17.82 -11.58
CA HIS A 345 -26.90 -17.82 -11.13
C HIS A 345 -27.89 -17.56 -12.27
N ASN A 346 -27.57 -16.59 -13.13
CA ASN A 346 -28.40 -16.20 -14.27
C ASN A 346 -28.05 -16.98 -15.56
N ASP A 347 -26.86 -17.58 -15.62
CA ASP A 347 -26.41 -18.43 -16.73
C ASP A 347 -27.21 -19.75 -16.80
N ALA A 348 -27.72 -20.22 -15.66
CA ALA A 348 -28.55 -21.43 -15.55
C ALA A 348 -29.93 -21.34 -16.19
N GLY A 349 -30.35 -20.15 -16.63
CA GLY A 349 -31.60 -19.97 -17.38
C GLY A 349 -31.56 -20.63 -18.76
N ALA A 350 -32.74 -20.84 -19.37
CA ALA A 350 -32.80 -21.22 -20.78
C ALA A 350 -32.36 -20.04 -21.67
N VAL A 351 -31.73 -20.37 -22.80
CA VAL A 351 -31.14 -19.38 -23.72
C VAL A 351 -32.17 -18.52 -24.45
N ASP A 352 -33.41 -18.99 -24.55
CA ASP A 352 -34.54 -18.44 -25.30
C ASP A 352 -35.70 -17.94 -24.41
N LYS A 353 -35.55 -18.02 -23.08
CA LYS A 353 -36.56 -17.51 -22.14
C LYS A 353 -36.46 -16.00 -21.92
N GLU A 354 -37.54 -15.45 -21.38
CA GLU A 354 -37.68 -14.04 -21.02
C GLU A 354 -36.43 -13.50 -20.29
N LYS A 355 -36.00 -12.29 -20.67
CA LYS A 355 -34.76 -11.61 -20.23
C LYS A 355 -33.45 -12.13 -20.85
N LEU A 356 -33.46 -13.23 -21.62
CA LEU A 356 -32.35 -13.72 -22.44
C LEU A 356 -31.01 -13.88 -21.69
N ARG A 357 -31.07 -14.35 -20.45
CA ARG A 357 -29.89 -14.45 -19.57
C ARG A 357 -29.11 -15.75 -19.74
N GLY A 358 -29.78 -16.84 -20.09
CA GLY A 358 -29.15 -18.16 -20.15
C GLY A 358 -27.99 -18.21 -21.15
N SER A 359 -26.94 -18.95 -20.81
CA SER A 359 -25.85 -19.34 -21.71
C SER A 359 -25.95 -20.84 -22.02
N LEU A 360 -25.23 -21.31 -23.05
CA LEU A 360 -25.12 -22.74 -23.28
C LEU A 360 -24.32 -23.39 -22.13
N LYS A 361 -24.66 -24.63 -21.80
CA LYS A 361 -24.04 -25.35 -20.67
C LYS A 361 -22.66 -25.87 -21.07
N GLY A 362 -21.72 -25.89 -20.12
CA GLY A 362 -20.39 -26.46 -20.32
C GLY A 362 -19.32 -25.44 -20.71
N ASN A 363 -18.20 -25.97 -21.19
CA ASN A 363 -16.97 -25.24 -21.53
C ASN A 363 -16.51 -25.46 -22.98
N GLY A 364 -17.34 -26.10 -23.81
CA GLY A 364 -17.00 -26.32 -25.21
C GLY A 364 -17.26 -25.10 -26.08
N ASP A 365 -17.01 -25.25 -27.37
CA ASP A 365 -17.18 -24.20 -28.38
C ASP A 365 -18.58 -24.21 -29.01
N GLU A 366 -19.55 -24.91 -28.39
CA GLU A 366 -20.92 -24.96 -28.90
C GLU A 366 -21.53 -23.55 -28.95
N THR A 367 -22.31 -23.33 -30.01
CA THR A 367 -23.03 -22.08 -30.21
C THR A 367 -24.47 -22.33 -30.61
N GLN A 368 -25.34 -21.37 -30.30
CA GLN A 368 -26.73 -21.37 -30.72
C GLN A 368 -27.14 -19.96 -31.14
N GLN A 369 -27.79 -19.84 -32.30
CA GLN A 369 -28.40 -18.58 -32.71
C GLN A 369 -29.72 -18.38 -31.95
N VAL A 370 -29.86 -17.23 -31.29
CA VAL A 370 -31.08 -16.77 -30.63
C VAL A 370 -31.57 -15.49 -31.30
N ILE A 371 -32.88 -15.42 -31.57
CA ILE A 371 -33.52 -14.21 -32.10
C ILE A 371 -34.10 -13.44 -30.91
N ARG A 372 -33.66 -12.19 -30.73
CA ARG A 372 -34.14 -11.33 -29.64
C ARG A 372 -35.49 -10.69 -30.02
N PRO A 373 -36.25 -10.14 -29.05
CA PRO A 373 -37.56 -9.53 -29.31
C PRO A 373 -37.56 -8.40 -30.35
N ASP A 374 -36.44 -7.70 -30.53
CA ASP A 374 -36.25 -6.64 -31.52
C ASP A 374 -35.86 -7.17 -32.93
N GLY A 375 -35.84 -8.49 -33.11
CA GLY A 375 -35.45 -9.15 -34.36
C GLY A 375 -33.95 -9.34 -34.55
N THR A 376 -33.12 -8.84 -33.63
CA THR A 376 -31.66 -9.02 -33.70
C THR A 376 -31.29 -10.49 -33.51
N LYS A 377 -30.32 -10.97 -34.31
CA LYS A 377 -29.78 -12.33 -34.20
C LYS A 377 -28.50 -12.29 -33.36
N GLU A 378 -28.46 -13.08 -32.31
CA GLU A 378 -27.32 -13.22 -31.41
C GLU A 378 -26.78 -14.64 -31.47
N ILE A 379 -25.45 -14.80 -31.54
CA ILE A 379 -24.78 -16.09 -31.35
C ILE A 379 -24.44 -16.24 -29.87
N VAL A 380 -25.08 -17.22 -29.24
CA VAL A 380 -24.90 -17.55 -27.83
C VAL A 380 -23.86 -18.64 -27.70
N HIS A 381 -22.86 -18.41 -26.84
CA HIS A 381 -21.81 -19.37 -26.54
C HIS A 381 -22.06 -20.11 -25.21
N THR A 382 -21.18 -21.06 -24.89
CA THR A 382 -21.17 -21.71 -23.59
C THR A 382 -20.74 -20.79 -22.46
N PHE A 383 -21.15 -21.12 -21.23
CA PHE A 383 -20.70 -20.44 -20.02
C PHE A 383 -19.16 -20.35 -19.97
N GLY A 384 -18.47 -21.47 -20.22
CA GLY A 384 -17.02 -21.52 -20.18
C GLY A 384 -16.36 -20.65 -21.24
N TRP A 385 -16.95 -20.55 -22.44
CA TRP A 385 -16.44 -19.68 -23.50
C TRP A 385 -16.42 -18.21 -23.09
N TYR A 386 -17.51 -17.70 -22.50
CA TYR A 386 -17.55 -16.30 -22.02
C TYR A 386 -16.57 -16.07 -20.87
N LEU A 387 -16.49 -17.02 -19.93
CA LEU A 387 -15.57 -16.92 -18.81
C LEU A 387 -14.10 -16.93 -19.27
N GLU A 388 -13.76 -17.79 -20.24
CA GLU A 388 -12.43 -17.87 -20.87
C GLU A 388 -12.07 -16.55 -21.54
N LYS A 389 -13.01 -15.96 -22.29
CA LYS A 389 -12.86 -14.62 -22.89
C LYS A 389 -12.50 -13.56 -21.84
N PHE A 390 -13.25 -13.48 -20.74
CA PHE A 390 -12.99 -12.49 -19.68
C PHE A 390 -11.61 -12.66 -19.04
N ILE A 391 -11.20 -13.90 -18.78
CA ILE A 391 -9.90 -14.21 -18.19
C ILE A 391 -8.76 -13.85 -19.16
N ARG A 392 -8.85 -14.29 -20.42
CA ARG A 392 -7.83 -14.01 -21.44
C ARG A 392 -7.64 -12.53 -21.67
N GLU A 393 -8.73 -11.83 -21.95
CA GLU A 393 -8.69 -10.40 -22.22
C GLU A 393 -8.23 -9.59 -20.98
N ALA A 394 -8.52 -10.05 -19.75
CA ALA A 394 -7.95 -9.46 -18.54
C ALA A 394 -6.43 -9.63 -18.47
N LYS A 395 -5.92 -10.84 -18.76
CA LYS A 395 -4.48 -11.14 -18.77
C LYS A 395 -3.75 -10.36 -19.87
N GLU A 396 -4.36 -10.18 -21.03
CA GLU A 396 -3.82 -9.34 -22.12
C GLU A 396 -3.65 -7.88 -21.69
N LYS A 397 -4.51 -7.38 -20.79
CA LYS A 397 -4.36 -6.06 -20.14
C LYS A 397 -3.36 -6.04 -18.99
N GLY A 398 -2.71 -7.17 -18.69
CA GLY A 398 -1.79 -7.34 -17.56
C GLY A 398 -2.49 -7.41 -16.20
N ALA A 399 -3.81 -7.60 -16.16
CA ALA A 399 -4.54 -7.80 -14.92
C ALA A 399 -4.46 -9.26 -14.45
N ILE A 400 -4.73 -9.48 -13.17
CA ILE A 400 -4.62 -10.77 -12.49
C ILE A 400 -6.04 -11.28 -12.19
N PRO A 401 -6.57 -12.23 -12.98
CA PRO A 401 -7.91 -12.78 -12.78
C PRO A 401 -7.96 -13.80 -11.64
N ILE A 402 -9.01 -13.67 -10.83
CA ILE A 402 -9.37 -14.56 -9.72
C ILE A 402 -10.83 -14.95 -9.93
N VAL A 403 -11.07 -16.19 -10.28
CA VAL A 403 -12.41 -16.73 -10.51
C VAL A 403 -12.96 -17.28 -9.21
N LEU A 404 -14.19 -16.90 -8.87
CA LEU A 404 -14.92 -17.45 -7.74
C LEU A 404 -16.15 -18.19 -8.28
N SER A 405 -16.39 -19.41 -7.81
CA SER A 405 -17.68 -20.08 -8.04
C SER A 405 -18.83 -19.26 -7.44
N GLN A 406 -20.01 -19.27 -8.06
CA GLN A 406 -21.21 -18.61 -7.53
C GLN A 406 -21.51 -18.98 -6.07
N THR A 407 -22.04 -18.03 -5.29
CA THR A 407 -22.51 -18.32 -3.93
C THR A 407 -23.64 -19.37 -3.91
N PRO A 408 -23.80 -20.16 -2.84
CA PRO A 408 -24.94 -21.08 -2.71
C PRO A 408 -26.25 -20.31 -2.58
N ARG A 409 -27.33 -20.87 -3.14
CA ARG A 409 -28.69 -20.49 -2.77
C ARG A 409 -29.04 -21.06 -1.41
N ASN A 410 -30.05 -20.48 -0.75
CA ASN A 410 -30.72 -21.07 0.40
C ASN A 410 -31.64 -22.22 -0.02
N GLU A 411 -31.05 -23.21 -0.69
CA GLU A 411 -31.68 -24.45 -1.11
C GLU A 411 -30.92 -25.60 -0.44
N TRP A 412 -31.65 -26.63 -0.01
CA TRP A 412 -31.11 -27.71 0.82
C TRP A 412 -31.44 -29.09 0.27
N PRO A 413 -30.99 -29.44 -0.96
CA PRO A 413 -31.21 -30.77 -1.50
C PRO A 413 -30.59 -31.82 -0.57
N ASN A 414 -31.37 -32.84 -0.20
CA ASN A 414 -30.94 -33.91 0.70
C ASN A 414 -30.33 -33.39 2.03
N ASP A 415 -30.91 -32.32 2.58
CA ASP A 415 -30.48 -31.71 3.86
C ASP A 415 -29.07 -31.08 3.85
N LYS A 416 -28.52 -30.83 2.66
CA LYS A 416 -27.21 -30.19 2.46
C LYS A 416 -27.36 -28.90 1.66
N ALA A 417 -26.61 -27.86 2.02
CA ALA A 417 -26.66 -26.60 1.29
C ALA A 417 -26.29 -26.81 -0.19
N GLU A 418 -26.97 -26.08 -1.08
CA GLU A 418 -26.81 -26.20 -2.53
C GLU A 418 -25.34 -26.18 -2.94
N ARG A 419 -24.96 -27.17 -3.75
CA ARG A 419 -23.66 -27.23 -4.41
C ARG A 419 -23.83 -27.44 -5.90
N ARG A 420 -23.02 -26.74 -6.68
CA ARG A 420 -22.98 -26.88 -8.15
C ARG A 420 -21.68 -27.53 -8.61
N THR A 421 -21.22 -28.54 -7.86
CA THR A 421 -19.91 -29.20 -8.01
C THR A 421 -19.70 -29.79 -9.38
N GLU A 422 -20.73 -30.30 -10.05
CA GLU A 422 -20.62 -30.91 -11.38
C GLU A 422 -20.95 -29.96 -12.54
N THR A 423 -21.28 -28.69 -12.25
CA THR A 423 -21.67 -27.71 -13.27
C THR A 423 -20.87 -26.42 -13.11
N TYR A 424 -21.52 -25.29 -12.79
CA TYR A 424 -20.91 -23.96 -12.80
C TYR A 424 -19.65 -23.86 -11.93
N ASN A 425 -19.55 -24.61 -10.81
CA ASN A 425 -18.32 -24.65 -10.02
C ASN A 425 -17.19 -25.34 -10.81
N LYS A 426 -17.44 -26.57 -11.31
CA LYS A 426 -16.47 -27.33 -12.13
C LYS A 426 -16.06 -26.56 -13.36
N TRP A 427 -17.04 -26.01 -14.08
CA TRP A 427 -16.82 -25.26 -15.31
C TRP A 427 -15.94 -24.04 -15.07
N SER A 428 -16.21 -23.29 -13.99
CA SER A 428 -15.39 -22.15 -13.57
C SER A 428 -13.98 -22.56 -13.18
N GLN A 429 -13.83 -23.66 -12.44
CA GLN A 429 -12.54 -24.21 -12.04
C GLN A 429 -11.71 -24.65 -13.25
N ASP A 430 -12.33 -25.36 -14.18
CA ASP A 430 -11.67 -25.88 -15.38
C ASP A 430 -11.17 -24.76 -16.28
N VAL A 431 -11.98 -23.73 -16.50
CA VAL A 431 -11.60 -22.56 -17.28
C VAL A 431 -10.48 -21.78 -16.57
N ALA A 432 -10.59 -21.57 -15.26
CA ALA A 432 -9.53 -20.90 -14.50
C ALA A 432 -8.21 -21.68 -14.58
N ASN A 433 -8.24 -23.00 -14.42
CA ASN A 433 -7.05 -23.85 -14.53
C ASN A 433 -6.47 -23.83 -15.95
N LYS A 434 -7.32 -23.98 -16.98
CA LYS A 434 -6.92 -23.92 -18.40
C LYS A 434 -6.19 -22.62 -18.71
N GLU A 435 -6.69 -21.50 -18.20
CA GLU A 435 -6.13 -20.17 -18.45
C GLU A 435 -5.07 -19.75 -17.43
N GLY A 436 -4.70 -20.59 -16.46
CA GLY A 436 -3.75 -20.24 -15.40
C GLY A 436 -4.18 -19.05 -14.54
N ALA A 437 -5.48 -18.88 -14.33
CA ALA A 437 -6.07 -17.93 -13.38
C ALA A 437 -6.20 -18.57 -11.99
N TYR A 438 -6.33 -17.74 -10.95
CA TYR A 438 -6.65 -18.24 -9.62
C TYR A 438 -8.11 -18.70 -9.55
N TYR A 439 -8.39 -19.74 -8.79
CA TYR A 439 -9.76 -20.22 -8.53
C TYR A 439 -10.03 -20.32 -7.02
N ILE A 440 -11.22 -19.88 -6.62
CA ILE A 440 -11.76 -20.04 -5.27
C ILE A 440 -13.14 -20.72 -5.38
N ASP A 441 -13.28 -21.89 -4.75
CA ASP A 441 -14.58 -22.55 -4.61
C ASP A 441 -15.39 -21.92 -3.46
N LEU A 442 -15.82 -20.67 -3.67
CA LEU A 442 -16.61 -19.92 -2.70
C LEU A 442 -17.94 -20.63 -2.39
N ASN A 443 -18.50 -21.36 -3.36
CA ASN A 443 -19.73 -22.14 -3.22
C ASN A 443 -19.55 -23.22 -2.15
N GLN A 444 -18.53 -24.07 -2.29
CA GLN A 444 -18.25 -25.14 -1.34
C GLN A 444 -17.94 -24.58 0.06
N ILE A 445 -17.12 -23.54 0.14
CA ILE A 445 -16.72 -22.96 1.43
C ILE A 445 -17.93 -22.36 2.14
N MET A 446 -18.78 -21.63 1.41
CA MET A 446 -20.02 -21.07 1.97
C MET A 446 -21.05 -22.14 2.32
N ALA A 447 -21.20 -23.20 1.52
CA ALA A 447 -22.10 -24.30 1.80
C ALA A 447 -21.75 -24.99 3.13
N LEU A 448 -20.46 -25.22 3.39
CA LEU A 448 -19.99 -25.74 4.69
C LEU A 448 -20.29 -24.79 5.85
N LYS A 449 -20.14 -23.47 5.66
CA LYS A 449 -20.50 -22.47 6.68
C LYS A 449 -22.02 -22.46 6.94
N TYR A 450 -22.83 -22.54 5.90
CA TYR A 450 -24.29 -22.62 6.03
C TYR A 450 -24.70 -23.88 6.79
N GLU A 451 -24.14 -25.04 6.47
CA GLU A 451 -24.40 -26.30 7.18
C GLU A 451 -24.04 -26.21 8.67
N ALA A 452 -22.94 -25.55 9.01
CA ALA A 452 -22.55 -25.34 10.41
C ALA A 452 -23.49 -24.39 11.16
N LEU A 453 -24.05 -23.38 10.46
CA LEU A 453 -25.02 -22.43 11.04
C LEU A 453 -26.44 -23.01 11.16
N GLY A 454 -26.80 -23.95 10.30
CA GLY A 454 -28.11 -24.57 10.23
C GLY A 454 -29.14 -23.74 9.44
N LYS A 455 -30.17 -24.41 8.93
CA LYS A 455 -31.19 -23.84 8.02
C LYS A 455 -31.89 -22.60 8.57
N GLU A 456 -32.29 -22.64 9.84
CA GLU A 456 -33.05 -21.54 10.45
C GLU A 456 -32.21 -20.25 10.51
N LYS A 457 -30.93 -20.37 10.88
CA LYS A 457 -30.03 -19.21 10.89
C LYS A 457 -29.74 -18.72 9.48
N VAL A 458 -29.50 -19.63 8.53
CA VAL A 458 -29.21 -19.25 7.14
C VAL A 458 -30.42 -18.57 6.51
N LYS A 459 -31.64 -19.03 6.79
CA LYS A 459 -32.88 -18.41 6.30
C LYS A 459 -32.98 -16.92 6.65
N THR A 460 -32.45 -16.49 7.81
CA THR A 460 -32.47 -15.05 8.16
C THR A 460 -31.63 -14.19 7.24
N TYR A 461 -30.62 -14.76 6.58
CA TYR A 461 -29.81 -14.03 5.60
C TYR A 461 -30.51 -13.85 4.26
N PHE A 462 -31.65 -14.50 4.01
CA PHE A 462 -32.35 -14.53 2.73
C PHE A 462 -33.80 -14.05 2.91
N PRO A 463 -34.02 -12.77 3.27
CA PRO A 463 -35.34 -12.27 3.68
C PRO A 463 -36.36 -12.22 2.53
N LYS A 464 -35.88 -12.06 1.28
CA LYS A 464 -36.72 -11.88 0.10
C LYS A 464 -36.97 -13.16 -0.68
N ASP A 465 -35.90 -13.89 -0.99
CA ASP A 465 -35.93 -15.11 -1.78
C ASP A 465 -34.71 -15.98 -1.47
N HIS A 466 -34.61 -17.16 -2.07
CA HIS A 466 -33.54 -18.11 -1.79
C HIS A 466 -32.17 -17.76 -2.44
N THR A 467 -32.02 -16.61 -3.11
CA THR A 467 -30.79 -16.24 -3.84
C THR A 467 -30.15 -14.96 -3.29
N HIS A 468 -30.96 -13.96 -2.94
CA HIS A 468 -30.47 -12.65 -2.54
C HIS A 468 -30.29 -12.57 -1.02
N THR A 469 -29.07 -12.24 -0.61
CA THR A 469 -28.75 -12.04 0.81
C THR A 469 -29.11 -10.65 1.30
N ASP A 470 -29.43 -10.50 2.58
CA ASP A 470 -29.39 -9.22 3.29
C ASP A 470 -27.94 -8.75 3.53
N PHE A 471 -27.77 -7.65 4.26
CA PHE A 471 -26.45 -7.12 4.59
C PHE A 471 -25.58 -8.10 5.39
N GLU A 472 -26.13 -8.85 6.34
CA GLU A 472 -25.35 -9.78 7.16
C GLU A 472 -24.92 -11.04 6.37
N GLY A 473 -25.79 -11.54 5.48
CA GLY A 473 -25.43 -12.59 4.54
C GLY A 473 -24.36 -12.12 3.55
N ALA A 474 -24.48 -10.90 3.02
CA ALA A 474 -23.50 -10.29 2.13
C ALA A 474 -22.14 -10.12 2.81
N LYS A 475 -22.14 -9.72 4.09
CA LYS A 475 -20.95 -9.59 4.94
C LYS A 475 -20.28 -10.95 5.17
N LEU A 476 -21.05 -12.01 5.44
CA LEU A 476 -20.50 -13.36 5.58
C LEU A 476 -19.86 -13.86 4.27
N ASN A 477 -20.50 -13.60 3.13
CA ASN A 477 -19.95 -13.91 1.81
C ASN A 477 -18.64 -13.13 1.54
N ALA A 478 -18.64 -11.82 1.81
CA ALA A 478 -17.48 -10.94 1.61
C ALA A 478 -16.30 -11.33 2.50
N LEU A 479 -16.56 -11.63 3.79
CA LEU A 479 -15.54 -12.12 4.71
C LEU A 479 -14.95 -13.44 4.22
N THR A 480 -15.80 -14.37 3.77
CA THR A 480 -15.35 -15.67 3.27
C THR A 480 -14.52 -15.55 2.00
N ALA A 481 -14.89 -14.65 1.09
CA ALA A 481 -14.08 -14.33 -0.08
C ALA A 481 -12.71 -13.76 0.34
N ALA A 482 -12.67 -12.79 1.28
CA ALA A 482 -11.44 -12.21 1.79
C ALA A 482 -10.53 -13.24 2.48
N GLU A 483 -11.08 -14.09 3.35
CA GLU A 483 -10.39 -15.22 3.98
C GLU A 483 -9.79 -16.18 2.95
N SER A 484 -10.53 -16.47 1.88
CA SER A 484 -10.09 -17.36 0.81
C SER A 484 -8.95 -16.74 0.00
N ILE A 485 -9.05 -15.45 -0.35
CA ILE A 485 -7.99 -14.70 -1.02
C ILE A 485 -6.72 -14.67 -0.15
N LYS A 486 -6.85 -14.51 1.16
CA LYS A 486 -5.71 -14.53 2.10
C LYS A 486 -4.92 -15.84 2.04
N LYS A 487 -5.59 -16.95 1.71
CA LYS A 487 -5.02 -18.30 1.61
C LYS A 487 -4.46 -18.63 0.23
N LEU A 488 -4.72 -17.83 -0.81
CA LEU A 488 -4.16 -18.07 -2.13
C LEU A 488 -2.62 -17.99 -2.09
N LYS A 489 -1.96 -19.07 -2.50
CA LYS A 489 -0.50 -19.06 -2.72
C LYS A 489 -0.20 -18.20 -3.94
N GLU A 490 0.90 -17.45 -3.88
CA GLU A 490 1.42 -16.65 -5.01
C GLU A 490 0.53 -15.51 -5.54
N CYS A 491 -0.73 -15.39 -5.10
CA CYS A 491 -1.58 -14.25 -5.42
C CYS A 491 -1.22 -13.03 -4.55
N ASP A 492 -0.74 -11.95 -5.18
CA ASP A 492 -0.40 -10.71 -4.48
C ASP A 492 -1.58 -10.02 -3.81
N LEU A 493 -2.82 -10.29 -4.23
CA LEU A 493 -4.01 -9.67 -3.64
C LEU A 493 -4.10 -9.94 -2.13
N LYS A 494 -3.61 -11.10 -1.67
CA LYS A 494 -3.57 -11.47 -0.25
C LYS A 494 -2.85 -10.45 0.64
N ASN A 495 -1.89 -9.71 0.07
CA ASN A 495 -1.10 -8.71 0.79
C ASN A 495 -1.89 -7.42 1.07
N PHE A 496 -3.07 -7.28 0.47
CA PHE A 496 -3.99 -6.16 0.64
C PHE A 496 -5.27 -6.53 1.40
N ILE A 497 -5.40 -7.78 1.86
CA ILE A 497 -6.54 -8.21 2.68
C ILE A 497 -6.24 -7.96 4.17
N GLU A 498 -7.15 -7.23 4.84
CA GLU A 498 -7.15 -6.93 6.27
C GLU A 498 -8.34 -7.61 6.96
N LEU A 499 -8.07 -8.70 7.67
CA LEU A 499 -9.07 -9.44 8.46
C LEU A 499 -9.07 -9.02 9.93
#